data_AF-A0AAN4ZDW8-F1
#
_entry.id   AF-A0AAN4ZDW8-F1
#
_cell.length_a   1.000
_cell.length_b   1.000
_cell.length_c   1.000
_cell.angle_alpha   90.00
_cell.angle_beta   90.00
_cell.angle_gamma   90.00
#
_symmetry.space_group_name_H-M   'P 1'
#
loop_
_entity.id
_entity.type
_entity.pdbx_description
1 polymer ?
#
loop_
_entity_poly.entity_id
_entity_poly.type
_entity_poly.pdbx_seq_one_letter_code
_entity_poly.pdbx_strand_id
1 'polypeptide(L)'
;MLREAILVIEVSYPNGIFVYAREFSPFVYVLGMWDKHCHTLNTNTMEFLPALQIEGADPIRSIHSVFFGEITVEAKTEDSFYTISAQLPAGYISCEIRPYITAR
;
A
#
# COMPACT_ATOMS: atom_id res chain seq x y z
N MET A 1 13.93 11.69 -21.07
CA MET A 1 14.49 11.70 -19.70
C MET A 1 13.33 11.86 -18.74
N LEU A 2 12.83 10.78 -18.15
CA LEU A 2 11.90 10.86 -17.02
C LEU A 2 12.76 10.87 -15.75
N ARG A 3 12.63 11.94 -14.97
CA ARG A 3 13.30 12.08 -13.68
C ARG A 3 12.64 11.10 -12.70
N GLU A 4 13.49 10.34 -12.02
CA GLU A 4 13.12 9.41 -10.95
C GLU A 4 12.38 10.18 -9.85
N ALA A 5 11.18 9.71 -9.48
CA ALA A 5 10.48 10.17 -8.28
C ALA A 5 10.61 9.07 -7.23
N ILE A 6 11.74 9.07 -6.51
CA ILE A 6 11.94 8.18 -5.36
C ILE A 6 11.24 8.85 -4.17
N LEU A 7 10.04 8.39 -3.85
CA LEU A 7 9.37 8.79 -2.62
C LEU A 7 9.90 7.92 -1.46
N VAL A 8 10.93 8.41 -0.78
CA VAL A 8 11.40 7.83 0.49
C VAL A 8 10.56 8.44 1.61
N ILE A 9 9.66 7.65 2.19
CA ILE A 9 8.92 8.04 3.40
C ILE A 9 9.55 7.33 4.58
N GLU A 10 10.40 8.05 5.31
CA GLU A 10 10.93 7.61 6.60
C GLU A 10 10.08 8.26 7.72
N VAL A 11 9.31 7.44 8.44
CA VAL A 11 8.51 7.90 9.58
C VAL A 11 8.98 7.16 10.83
N SER A 12 9.73 7.87 11.68
CA SER A 12 10.22 7.38 12.97
C SER A 12 9.51 8.08 14.12
N TYR A 13 8.50 7.44 14.73
CA TYR A 13 7.94 7.79 16.05
C TYR A 13 7.27 6.52 16.66
N PRO A 14 7.04 6.43 17.99
CA PRO A 14 6.85 5.16 18.70
C PRO A 14 5.57 4.38 18.36
N ASN A 15 4.73 4.91 17.46
CA ASN A 15 3.40 4.40 17.10
C ASN A 15 3.30 3.98 15.60
N GLY A 16 4.40 3.53 15.00
CA GLY A 16 4.51 2.79 13.72
C GLY A 16 3.51 3.13 12.62
N ILE A 17 3.86 4.05 11.71
CA ILE A 17 3.12 4.23 10.45
C ILE A 17 3.80 3.38 9.38
N PHE A 18 3.04 2.56 8.67
CA PHE A 18 3.53 1.72 7.58
C PHE A 18 3.09 2.30 6.25
N VAL A 19 4.05 2.49 5.34
CA VAL A 19 3.80 3.13 4.06
C VAL A 19 4.29 2.23 2.94
N TYR A 20 3.47 2.09 1.91
CA TYR A 20 3.81 1.38 0.69
C TYR A 20 3.52 2.26 -0.52
N ALA A 21 4.53 2.41 -1.37
CA ALA A 21 4.40 3.07 -2.66
C ALA A 21 5.10 2.22 -3.71
N ARG A 22 4.47 2.11 -4.89
CA ARG A 22 5.07 1.45 -6.05
C ARG A 22 5.56 2.53 -7.02
N GLU A 23 6.76 2.35 -7.57
CA GLU A 23 7.45 3.35 -8.42
C GLU A 23 6.58 3.96 -9.52
N PHE A 24 5.69 3.17 -10.13
CA PHE A 24 4.83 3.59 -11.25
C PHE A 24 3.35 3.72 -10.87
N SER A 25 3.06 3.81 -9.58
CA SER A 25 1.70 4.03 -9.07
C SER A 25 1.60 5.44 -8.51
N PRO A 26 0.55 6.21 -8.85
CA PRO A 26 0.27 7.47 -8.15
C PRO A 26 -0.30 7.23 -6.76
N PHE A 27 -0.45 5.98 -6.31
CA PHE A 27 -1.04 5.65 -5.03
C PHE A 27 0.02 5.35 -3.98
N VAL A 28 -0.08 6.05 -2.86
CA VAL A 28 0.66 5.79 -1.61
C VAL A 28 -0.32 5.23 -0.60
N TYR A 29 -0.08 4.00 -0.18
CA TYR A 29 -0.88 3.30 0.82
C TYR A 29 -0.28 3.51 2.20
N VAL A 30 -1.12 3.86 3.17
CA VAL A 30 -0.70 4.21 4.53
C VAL A 30 -1.55 3.42 5.52
N LEU A 31 -0.89 2.81 6.50
CA LEU A 31 -1.51 2.18 7.65
C LEU A 31 -0.97 2.81 8.93
N GLY A 32 -1.89 3.16 9.84
CA GLY A 32 -1.52 3.43 11.23
C GLY A 32 -1.33 2.13 12.01
N MET A 33 -0.50 2.15 13.04
CA MET A 33 -0.36 1.02 13.97
C MET A 33 -1.72 0.72 14.61
N TRP A 34 -2.18 -0.53 14.48
CA TRP A 34 -3.48 -0.98 14.98
C TRP A 34 -4.69 -0.28 14.36
N ASP A 35 -4.53 0.49 13.28
CA ASP A 35 -5.66 0.96 12.49
C ASP A 35 -6.19 -0.20 11.63
N LYS A 36 -7.51 -0.29 11.54
CA LYS A 36 -8.20 -1.26 10.69
C LYS A 36 -8.35 -0.76 9.25
N HIS A 37 -7.99 0.51 9.03
CA HIS A 37 -8.17 1.18 7.76
C HIS A 37 -6.83 1.45 7.07
N CYS A 38 -6.77 1.07 5.80
CA CYS A 38 -5.76 1.51 4.86
C CYS A 38 -6.21 2.82 4.22
N HIS A 39 -5.41 3.86 4.41
CA HIS A 39 -5.59 5.15 3.74
C HIS A 39 -4.80 5.14 2.44
N THR A 40 -5.31 5.79 1.40
CA THR A 40 -4.61 5.88 0.12
C THR A 40 -4.58 7.32 -0.36
N LEU A 41 -3.38 7.85 -0.53
CA LEU A 41 -3.16 9.16 -1.14
C LEU A 41 -2.93 8.98 -2.64
N ASN A 42 -3.72 9.68 -3.47
CA ASN A 42 -3.45 9.83 -4.89
C ASN A 42 -2.53 11.03 -5.11
N THR A 43 -1.28 10.81 -5.51
CA THR A 43 -0.26 11.84 -5.69
C THR A 43 -0.46 12.68 -6.94
N ASN A 44 -1.28 12.24 -7.91
CA ASN A 44 -1.63 13.07 -9.07
C ASN A 44 -2.63 14.16 -8.69
N THR A 45 -3.61 13.83 -7.83
CA THR A 45 -4.65 14.78 -7.40
C THR A 45 -4.34 15.43 -6.05
N MET A 46 -3.38 14.89 -5.31
CA MET A 46 -3.09 15.25 -3.91
C MET A 46 -4.28 15.06 -2.97
N GLU A 47 -5.18 14.13 -3.29
CA GLU A 47 -6.39 13.82 -2.52
C GLU A 47 -6.33 12.41 -1.93
N PHE A 48 -6.91 12.24 -0.74
CA PHE A 48 -7.13 10.92 -0.17
C PHE A 48 -8.35 10.27 -0.83
N LEU A 49 -8.19 9.03 -1.26
CA LEU A 49 -9.30 8.16 -1.60
C LEU A 49 -10.03 7.75 -0.31
N PRO A 50 -11.28 7.24 -0.42
CA PRO A 50 -11.97 6.65 0.72
C PRO A 50 -11.09 5.64 1.49
N ALA A 51 -11.23 5.56 2.80
CA ALA A 51 -10.46 4.60 3.58
C ALA A 51 -10.95 3.16 3.29
N LEU A 52 -10.01 2.23 3.13
CA LEU A 52 -10.30 0.82 2.89
C LEU A 52 -10.19 0.04 4.19
N GLN A 53 -11.19 -0.78 4.52
CA GLN A 53 -11.08 -1.76 5.60
C GLN A 53 -10.70 -3.12 5.01
N ILE A 54 -9.64 -3.75 5.51
CA ILE A 54 -9.26 -5.11 5.12
C ILE A 54 -9.97 -6.08 6.07
N GLU A 55 -11.02 -6.71 5.59
CA GLU A 55 -11.78 -7.68 6.40
C GLU A 55 -10.91 -8.87 6.81
N GLY A 56 -11.06 -9.32 8.06
CA GLY A 56 -10.34 -10.48 8.57
C GLY A 56 -8.88 -10.24 8.96
N ALA A 57 -8.35 -9.02 8.77
CA ALA A 57 -7.07 -8.63 9.34
C ALA A 57 -7.24 -7.54 10.41
N ASP A 58 -7.15 -7.96 11.66
CA ASP A 58 -7.13 -7.04 12.78
C ASP A 58 -6.34 -7.65 13.95
N PRO A 59 -5.28 -6.99 14.42
CA PRO A 59 -4.70 -5.75 13.91
C PRO A 59 -3.71 -5.94 12.76
N ILE A 60 -3.68 -4.98 11.82
CA ILE A 60 -2.72 -4.95 10.72
C ILE A 60 -1.39 -4.37 11.21
N ARG A 61 -0.30 -5.08 10.94
CA ARG A 61 1.07 -4.70 11.28
C ARG A 61 1.80 -4.03 10.13
N SER A 62 1.69 -4.49 8.90
CA SER A 62 2.42 -3.89 7.78
C SER A 62 1.79 -4.18 6.43
N ILE A 63 2.11 -3.36 5.43
CA ILE A 63 1.80 -3.64 4.02
C ILE A 63 2.99 -4.36 3.41
N HIS A 64 2.80 -5.61 2.96
CA HIS A 64 3.83 -6.38 2.28
C HIS A 64 3.93 -6.00 0.79
N SER A 65 2.78 -5.94 0.11
CA SER A 65 2.73 -5.67 -1.32
C SER A 65 1.38 -5.14 -1.79
N VAL A 66 1.40 -4.45 -2.94
CA VAL A 66 0.22 -4.20 -3.76
C VAL A 66 0.54 -4.58 -5.19
N PHE A 67 -0.11 -5.61 -5.73
CA PHE A 67 0.19 -6.18 -7.03
C PHE A 67 -1.07 -6.62 -7.77
N PHE A 68 -1.21 -6.20 -9.03
CA PHE A 68 -2.39 -6.47 -9.88
C PHE A 68 -3.76 -6.26 -9.21
N GLY A 69 -3.87 -5.21 -8.39
CA GLY A 69 -5.11 -4.91 -7.68
C GLY A 69 -5.35 -5.75 -6.43
N GLU A 70 -4.39 -6.57 -6.01
CA GLU A 70 -4.41 -7.23 -4.71
C GLU A 70 -3.49 -6.50 -3.74
N ILE A 71 -3.97 -6.22 -2.53
CA ILE A 71 -3.16 -5.77 -1.40
C ILE A 71 -2.91 -6.95 -0.47
N THR A 72 -1.64 -7.18 -0.11
CA THR A 72 -1.24 -8.17 0.89
C THR A 72 -0.69 -7.46 2.11
N VAL A 73 -1.22 -7.80 3.28
CA VAL A 73 -0.80 -7.24 4.56
C VAL A 73 -0.37 -8.33 5.52
N GLU A 74 0.54 -7.99 6.43
CA GLU A 74 0.83 -8.79 7.61
C GLU A 74 -0.09 -8.34 8.74
N ALA A 75 -0.86 -9.27 9.29
CA ALA A 75 -1.73 -9.07 10.43
C ALA A 75 -1.23 -9.89 11.63
N LYS A 76 -1.68 -9.52 12.81
CA LYS A 76 -1.29 -10.13 14.07
C LYS A 76 -2.49 -10.80 14.74
N THR A 77 -2.29 -11.97 15.31
CA THR A 77 -3.13 -12.57 16.35
C THR A 77 -2.46 -12.43 17.71
N GLU A 78 -3.11 -12.84 18.80
CA GLU A 78 -2.47 -12.84 20.13
C GLU A 78 -1.12 -13.58 20.12
N ASP A 79 -1.04 -14.70 19.38
CA ASP A 79 0.08 -15.64 19.46
C ASP A 79 1.00 -15.66 18.21
N SER A 80 0.59 -15.08 17.08
CA SER A 80 1.36 -15.21 15.82
C SER A 80 1.08 -14.12 14.80
N PHE A 81 1.94 -14.01 13.78
CA PHE A 81 1.74 -13.19 12.60
C PHE A 81 1.28 -14.05 11.42
N TYR A 82 0.42 -13.49 10.57
CA TYR A 82 -0.07 -14.14 9.36
C TYR A 82 -0.27 -13.11 8.26
N THR A 83 -0.32 -13.57 7.01
CA THR A 83 -0.59 -12.71 5.86
C THR A 83 -2.00 -12.92 5.35
N ILE A 84 -2.68 -11.83 4.99
CA ILE A 84 -3.94 -11.87 4.25
C ILE A 84 -3.84 -11.01 3.00
N SER A 85 -4.57 -11.40 1.97
CA SER A 85 -4.73 -10.64 0.73
C SER A 85 -6.18 -10.22 0.56
N ALA A 86 -6.39 -9.04 -0.02
CA ALA A 86 -7.71 -8.54 -0.41
C ALA A 86 -7.66 -7.86 -1.78
N GLN A 87 -8.76 -7.96 -2.52
CA GLN A 87 -8.92 -7.26 -3.79
C GLN A 87 -9.22 -5.78 -3.55
N LEU A 88 -8.47 -4.91 -4.22
CA LEU A 88 -8.65 -3.47 -4.21
C LEU A 88 -9.78 -3.06 -5.16
N PRO A 89 -10.59 -2.05 -4.81
CA PRO A 89 -11.55 -1.47 -5.74
C PRO A 89 -10.86 -0.84 -6.95
N ALA A 90 -11.55 -0.77 -8.10
CA ALA A 90 -11.02 -0.28 -9.37
C ALA A 90 -10.38 1.14 -9.32
N GLY A 91 -10.75 1.97 -8.33
CA GLY A 91 -10.19 3.31 -8.13
C GLY A 91 -8.81 3.36 -7.44
N TYR A 92 -8.32 2.24 -6.92
CA TYR A 92 -7.04 2.15 -6.20
C TYR A 92 -5.95 1.49 -7.06
N ILE A 93 -6.25 1.16 -8.30
CA ILE A 93 -5.35 0.40 -9.18
C ILE A 93 -4.86 1.34 -10.28
N SER A 94 -3.54 1.47 -10.45
CA SER A 94 -3.00 2.11 -11.66
C SER A 94 -2.87 1.06 -12.76
N CYS A 95 -3.57 1.26 -13.88
CA CYS A 95 -3.54 0.34 -15.01
C CYS A 95 -2.29 0.46 -15.90
N GLU A 96 -1.25 1.19 -15.48
CA GLU A 96 -0.04 1.33 -16.29
C GLU A 96 0.85 0.08 -16.16
N ILE A 97 0.54 -0.95 -16.93
CA ILE A 97 1.49 -2.01 -17.26
C ILE A 97 2.40 -1.45 -18.36
N ARG A 98 3.58 -0.92 -17.98
CA ARG A 98 4.62 -0.71 -18.99
C ARG A 98 5.25 -2.07 -19.31
N PRO A 99 5.35 -2.46 -20.60
CA PRO A 99 6.04 -3.69 -20.95
C PRO A 99 7.47 -3.63 -20.42
N TYR A 100 7.88 -4.68 -19.71
CA TYR A 100 9.28 -4.86 -19.34
C TYR A 100 10.11 -4.77 -20.62
N ILE A 101 11.02 -3.80 -20.69
CA ILE A 101 12.03 -3.77 -21.74
C ILE A 101 12.97 -4.94 -21.44
N THR A 102 12.77 -6.07 -22.13
CA THR A 102 13.81 -7.10 -22.22
C THR A 102 14.93 -6.53 -23.06
N ALA A 103 16.02 -6.10 -22.43
CA ALA A 103 17.27 -5.88 -23.13
C ALA A 103 17.74 -7.23 -23.71
N ARG A 104 17.96 -7.27 -25.02
CA ARG A 104 18.65 -8.37 -25.70
C ARG A 104 20.15 -8.11 -25.70
#